data_AF-A0A662EMI0-F1
#
_entry.id   AF-A0A662EMI0-F1
#
_cell.length_a   1.000
_cell.length_b   1.000
_cell.length_c   1.000
_cell.angle_alpha   90.00
_cell.angle_beta   90.00
_cell.angle_gamma   90.00
#
_symmetry.space_group_name_H-M   'P 1'
#
loop_
_entity.id
_entity.type
_entity.pdbx_description
1 polymer ?
#
loop_
_entity_poly.entity_id
_entity_poly.type
_entity_poly.pdbx_seq_one_letter_code
_entity_poly.pdbx_strand_id
1 'polypeptide(L)'
;MKKTFTLLALVVSLAVLGYGGTLELAVRAQGPQGVCNQVGPGLYRCSLVPEAETVLYLSARVDPKEGVSIWAEGLPPWARFKTARGYGEARARCDLFPPAGVPPIKVTFRAATASGLSAFLILELVPAFADPAASVVPPTGRYQLDWDDFRGAPPKAPGDAVAQIVYELGFRYACEALPTAGGFVASLTEVEVRLRVRRDLSWVYPWARTPEVLRHEQGHLDIAEVYRRLLLETLRGLRVEGRTPGEAISLLGERAREIFREVKERMDRAQSLYDSATAHGKDLSAQHEWERKIALWLRNPALAP
;
A
#
# COMPACT_ATOMS: atom_id res chain seq x y z
N MET A 1 11.04 -15.31 -18.57
CA MET A 1 11.43 -13.88 -18.65
C MET A 1 11.23 -13.25 -17.28
N LYS A 2 12.32 -12.97 -16.53
CA LYS A 2 12.23 -12.30 -15.22
C LYS A 2 11.69 -10.89 -15.46
N LYS A 3 10.50 -10.57 -14.98
CA LYS A 3 9.94 -9.20 -15.06
C LYS A 3 10.80 -8.29 -14.19
N THR A 4 11.71 -7.57 -14.80
CA THR A 4 12.52 -6.54 -14.16
C THR A 4 11.65 -5.31 -13.96
N PHE A 5 11.18 -5.08 -12.73
CA PHE A 5 10.56 -3.80 -12.40
C PHE A 5 11.67 -2.76 -12.24
N THR A 6 11.45 -1.55 -12.76
CA THR A 6 12.39 -0.44 -12.66
C THR A 6 11.71 0.65 -11.84
N LEU A 7 12.11 0.81 -10.58
CA LEU A 7 11.82 2.03 -9.83
C LEU A 7 12.92 3.04 -10.14
N LEU A 8 12.58 4.27 -10.50
CA LEU A 8 13.51 5.39 -10.57
C LEU A 8 13.05 6.41 -9.52
N ALA A 9 13.80 6.51 -8.42
CA ALA A 9 13.59 7.56 -7.43
C ALA A 9 14.65 8.65 -7.65
N LEU A 10 14.23 9.91 -7.74
CA LEU A 10 15.08 11.08 -8.04
C LEU A 10 14.99 12.08 -6.89
N VAL A 11 16.11 12.49 -6.31
CA VAL A 11 16.18 13.62 -5.37
C VAL A 11 17.18 14.62 -5.91
N VAL A 12 16.73 15.85 -6.17
CA VAL A 12 17.55 16.95 -6.69
C VAL A 12 17.74 17.98 -5.57
N SER A 13 18.99 18.23 -5.19
CA SER A 13 19.35 19.35 -4.30
C SER A 13 19.96 20.47 -5.13
N LEU A 14 19.46 21.71 -4.95
CA LEU A 14 20.08 22.94 -5.48
C LEU A 14 20.69 23.73 -4.33
N ALA A 15 21.94 24.18 -4.50
CA ALA A 15 22.50 25.24 -3.66
C ALA A 15 22.76 26.49 -4.50
N VAL A 16 22.41 27.65 -3.96
CA VAL A 16 22.76 28.96 -4.54
C VAL A 16 23.49 29.75 -3.49
N LEU A 17 24.83 29.66 -3.49
CA LEU A 17 25.74 30.72 -3.04
C LEU A 17 27.01 30.68 -3.90
N GLY A 18 27.12 31.62 -4.84
CA GLY A 18 28.36 31.97 -5.55
C GLY A 18 28.73 31.17 -6.80
N TYR A 19 28.54 29.84 -6.81
CA TYR A 19 28.67 28.98 -7.99
C TYR A 19 27.48 28.02 -8.01
N GLY A 20 26.53 28.25 -8.91
CA GLY A 20 25.35 27.39 -9.03
C GLY A 20 25.74 25.97 -9.43
N GLY A 21 25.15 24.97 -8.77
CA GLY A 21 25.34 23.57 -9.10
C GLY A 21 24.20 22.69 -8.59
N THR A 22 23.98 21.58 -9.28
CA THR A 22 22.95 20.58 -8.95
C THR A 22 23.60 19.27 -8.57
N LEU A 23 23.14 18.66 -7.48
CA LEU A 23 23.47 17.28 -7.13
C LEU A 23 22.19 16.45 -7.14
N GLU A 24 22.15 15.48 -8.04
CA GLU A 24 21.06 14.53 -8.20
C GLU A 24 21.47 13.18 -7.65
N LEU A 25 20.76 12.68 -6.63
CA LEU A 25 20.91 11.32 -6.12
C LEU A 25 19.70 10.49 -6.54
N ALA A 26 19.96 9.39 -7.23
CA ALA A 26 18.94 8.46 -7.68
C ALA A 26 19.23 7.03 -7.22
N VAL A 27 18.15 6.25 -7.06
CA VAL A 27 18.21 4.81 -6.79
C VAL A 27 17.29 4.05 -7.74
N ARG A 28 17.78 2.89 -8.19
CA ARG A 28 17.04 1.90 -8.96
C ARG A 28 17.14 0.53 -8.32
N ALA A 29 16.00 -0.09 -8.02
CA ALA A 29 15.96 -1.45 -7.49
C ALA A 29 15.80 -2.49 -8.61
N GLN A 30 16.42 -3.66 -8.42
CA GLN A 30 16.26 -4.86 -9.23
C GLN A 30 16.12 -6.07 -8.30
N GLY A 31 14.99 -6.77 -8.35
CA GLY A 31 14.72 -7.90 -7.47
C GLY A 31 13.33 -8.48 -7.72
N PRO A 32 12.88 -9.47 -6.92
CA PRO A 32 11.50 -9.93 -6.93
C PRO A 32 10.54 -8.77 -6.62
N GLN A 33 9.30 -8.85 -7.13
CA GLN A 33 8.37 -7.71 -7.22
C GLN A 33 8.10 -7.06 -5.85
N GLY A 34 8.82 -5.97 -5.55
CA GLY A 34 8.56 -5.09 -4.42
C GLY A 34 7.91 -3.79 -4.88
N VAL A 35 6.91 -3.30 -4.15
CA VAL A 35 6.32 -1.97 -4.36
C VAL A 35 7.18 -0.96 -3.62
N CYS A 36 7.48 0.19 -4.23
CA CYS A 36 8.10 1.30 -3.51
C CYS A 36 7.39 2.62 -3.80
N ASN A 37 7.00 3.32 -2.73
CA ASN A 37 6.25 4.57 -2.80
C ASN A 37 7.01 5.68 -2.08
N GLN A 38 7.00 6.89 -2.65
CA GLN A 38 7.45 8.07 -1.93
C GLN A 38 6.41 8.42 -0.86
N VAL A 39 6.84 8.47 0.40
CA VAL A 39 5.98 8.78 1.54
C VAL A 39 6.35 10.10 2.23
N GLY A 40 7.42 10.75 1.77
CA GLY A 40 7.81 12.09 2.16
C GLY A 40 8.98 12.63 1.32
N PRO A 41 9.42 13.87 1.53
CA PRO A 41 10.60 14.43 0.87
C PRO A 41 11.84 13.58 1.14
N GLY A 42 12.43 13.01 0.09
CA GLY A 42 13.58 12.11 0.20
C GLY A 42 13.31 10.77 0.92
N LEU A 43 12.06 10.47 1.33
CA LEU A 43 11.70 9.25 2.05
C LEU A 43 10.81 8.34 1.20
N TYR A 44 11.26 7.12 1.01
CA TYR A 44 10.60 6.09 0.23
C TYR A 44 10.36 4.86 1.08
N ARG A 45 9.16 4.31 1.03
CA ARG A 45 8.82 3.02 1.65
C ARG A 45 8.82 1.95 0.58
N CYS A 46 9.75 1.00 0.66
CA CYS A 46 9.88 -0.10 -0.29
C CYS A 46 9.62 -1.46 0.36
N SER A 47 8.92 -2.34 -0.34
CA SER A 47 8.71 -3.73 0.06
C SER A 47 9.95 -4.59 -0.25
N LEU A 48 10.38 -5.42 0.69
CA LEU A 48 11.48 -6.39 0.55
C LEU A 48 10.96 -7.83 0.65
N VAL A 49 11.15 -8.65 -0.37
CA VAL A 49 10.81 -10.08 -0.25
C VAL A 49 11.85 -10.80 0.62
N PRO A 50 11.45 -11.44 1.73
CA PRO A 50 12.37 -12.23 2.55
C PRO A 50 13.05 -13.35 1.76
N GLU A 51 14.27 -13.68 2.13
CA GLU A 51 15.08 -14.78 1.56
C GLU A 51 15.35 -14.64 0.05
N ALA A 52 15.19 -13.43 -0.50
CA ALA A 52 15.41 -13.17 -1.90
C ALA A 52 16.33 -11.96 -2.11
N GLU A 53 17.21 -12.08 -3.10
CA GLU A 53 18.17 -11.01 -3.42
C GLU A 53 17.47 -9.81 -4.07
N THR A 54 17.72 -8.63 -3.53
CA THR A 54 17.37 -7.34 -4.13
C THR A 54 18.64 -6.51 -4.29
N VAL A 55 18.86 -6.00 -5.50
CA VAL A 55 20.01 -5.16 -5.83
C VAL A 55 19.54 -3.72 -6.01
N LEU A 56 20.17 -2.79 -5.31
CA LEU A 56 19.98 -1.35 -5.50
C LEU A 56 21.17 -0.77 -6.27
N TYR A 57 20.87 -0.07 -7.35
CA TYR A 57 21.81 0.71 -8.14
C TYR A 57 21.63 2.18 -7.83
N LEU A 58 22.67 2.82 -7.30
CA LEU A 58 22.66 4.23 -6.97
C LEU A 58 23.50 5.01 -7.98
N SER A 59 23.05 6.22 -8.31
CA SER A 59 23.82 7.19 -9.09
C SER A 59 23.71 8.58 -8.46
N ALA A 60 24.85 9.24 -8.30
CA ALA A 60 24.92 10.64 -7.90
C ALA A 60 25.56 11.43 -9.03
N ARG A 61 24.83 12.36 -9.64
CA ARG A 61 25.30 13.20 -10.74
C ARG A 61 25.40 14.64 -10.28
N VAL A 62 26.53 15.27 -10.58
CA VAL A 62 26.80 16.66 -10.23
C VAL A 62 27.12 17.48 -11.48
N ASP A 63 26.51 18.66 -11.55
CA ASP A 63 26.77 19.67 -12.58
C ASP A 63 26.91 21.06 -11.92
N PRO A 64 27.97 21.85 -12.18
CA PRO A 64 29.13 21.51 -12.99
C PRO A 64 29.92 20.32 -12.41
N LYS A 65 30.60 19.57 -13.29
CA LYS A 65 31.30 18.34 -12.89
C LYS A 65 32.35 18.61 -11.82
N GLU A 66 32.24 17.92 -10.71
CA GLU A 66 33.23 17.92 -9.62
C GLU A 66 33.30 16.55 -8.93
N GLY A 67 34.14 16.43 -7.91
CA GLY A 67 34.22 15.21 -7.11
C GLY A 67 32.93 14.96 -6.33
N VAL A 68 32.35 13.78 -6.49
CA VAL A 68 31.12 13.34 -5.81
C VAL A 68 31.33 11.97 -5.17
N SER A 69 30.81 11.79 -3.96
CA SER A 69 30.88 10.53 -3.20
C SER A 69 29.49 10.07 -2.77
N ILE A 70 29.25 8.74 -2.75
CA ILE A 70 28.03 8.11 -2.22
C ILE A 70 28.40 7.21 -1.05
N TRP A 71 27.70 7.35 0.07
CA TRP A 71 27.79 6.43 1.22
C TRP A 71 26.40 6.09 1.77
N ALA A 72 26.36 5.14 2.70
CA ALA A 72 25.14 4.65 3.31
C ALA A 72 25.26 4.59 4.84
N GLU A 73 24.14 4.82 5.53
CA GLU A 73 23.96 4.79 6.97
C GLU A 73 22.80 3.84 7.31
N GLY A 74 22.90 3.13 8.43
CA GLY A 74 21.83 2.21 8.87
C GLY A 74 21.73 0.90 8.06
N LEU A 75 22.80 0.51 7.36
CA LEU A 75 22.82 -0.76 6.64
C LEU A 75 22.74 -1.95 7.62
N PRO A 76 21.84 -2.92 7.38
CA PRO A 76 21.77 -4.12 8.21
C PRO A 76 22.96 -5.05 7.94
N PRO A 77 23.27 -6.01 8.85
CA PRO A 77 24.42 -6.92 8.71
C PRO A 77 24.39 -7.80 7.45
N TRP A 78 23.20 -8.00 6.88
CA TRP A 78 22.99 -8.81 5.68
C TRP A 78 22.99 -8.00 4.37
N ALA A 79 23.23 -6.69 4.45
CA ALA A 79 23.44 -5.85 3.27
C ALA A 79 24.93 -5.76 2.91
N ARG A 80 25.24 -5.71 1.62
CA ARG A 80 26.60 -5.45 1.10
C ARG A 80 26.60 -4.16 0.30
N PHE A 81 27.44 -3.23 0.70
CA PHE A 81 27.59 -1.94 0.02
C PHE A 81 29.03 -1.46 0.17
N LYS A 82 29.52 -0.74 -0.84
CA LYS A 82 30.82 -0.06 -0.78
C LYS A 82 30.65 1.39 -1.19
N THR A 83 31.20 2.30 -0.39
CA THR A 83 31.28 3.72 -0.70
C THR A 83 31.88 3.92 -2.09
N ALA A 84 31.21 4.73 -2.90
CA ALA A 84 31.63 5.04 -4.26
C ALA A 84 32.07 6.50 -4.38
N ARG A 85 33.02 6.76 -5.27
CA ARG A 85 33.52 8.11 -5.59
C ARG A 85 33.65 8.24 -7.09
N GLY A 86 33.47 9.44 -7.61
CA GLY A 86 33.62 9.74 -9.02
C GLY A 86 33.76 11.24 -9.28
N TYR A 87 33.86 11.60 -10.55
CA TYR A 87 33.95 12.99 -11.01
C TYR A 87 32.82 13.24 -12.01
N GLY A 88 31.92 14.18 -11.71
CA GLY A 88 30.67 14.41 -12.45
C GLY A 88 29.59 13.35 -12.18
N GLU A 89 29.94 12.08 -12.01
CA GLU A 89 29.02 11.02 -11.59
C GLU A 89 29.73 9.98 -10.71
N ALA A 90 29.07 9.56 -9.62
CA ALA A 90 29.43 8.36 -8.86
C ALA A 90 28.31 7.33 -8.98
N ARG A 91 28.67 6.03 -9.03
CA ARG A 91 27.72 4.93 -9.04
C ARG A 91 28.06 3.91 -7.98
N ALA A 92 27.05 3.42 -7.28
CA ALA A 92 27.22 2.41 -6.24
C ALA A 92 26.21 1.27 -6.41
N ARG A 93 26.57 0.10 -5.88
CA ARG A 93 25.71 -1.08 -5.81
C ARG A 93 25.51 -1.46 -4.34
N CYS A 94 24.27 -1.72 -3.96
CA CYS A 94 23.93 -2.29 -2.66
C CYS A 94 23.18 -3.61 -2.89
N ASP A 95 23.72 -4.72 -2.39
CA ASP A 95 23.07 -6.02 -2.41
C ASP A 95 22.36 -6.25 -1.07
N LEU A 96 21.08 -6.60 -1.13
CA LEU A 96 20.22 -6.84 0.02
C LEU A 96 19.75 -8.30 -0.01
N PHE A 97 20.01 -9.04 1.08
CA PHE A 97 19.52 -10.40 1.28
C PHE A 97 18.84 -10.52 2.66
N PRO A 98 17.58 -10.06 2.81
CA PRO A 98 16.89 -10.05 4.09
C PRO A 98 16.57 -11.48 4.57
N PRO A 99 16.96 -11.87 5.80
CA PRO A 99 16.47 -13.09 6.43
C PRO A 99 14.94 -13.09 6.62
N ALA A 100 14.36 -14.27 6.85
CA ALA A 100 12.97 -14.38 7.27
C ALA A 100 12.72 -13.65 8.60
N GLY A 101 11.55 -13.00 8.72
CA GLY A 101 11.10 -12.39 9.99
C GLY A 101 11.83 -11.10 10.41
N VAL A 102 12.59 -10.46 9.52
CA VAL A 102 13.22 -9.16 9.83
C VAL A 102 12.16 -8.07 10.07
N PRO A 103 12.35 -7.16 11.04
CA PRO A 103 11.48 -6.00 11.19
C PRO A 103 11.72 -4.98 10.07
N PRO A 104 10.86 -3.95 9.91
CA PRO A 104 11.13 -2.82 9.04
C PRO A 104 12.45 -2.13 9.38
N ILE A 105 13.24 -1.79 8.36
CA ILE A 105 14.56 -1.16 8.50
C ILE A 105 14.60 0.15 7.73
N LYS A 106 15.35 1.13 8.24
CA LYS A 106 15.60 2.39 7.54
C LYS A 106 17.07 2.47 7.14
N VAL A 107 17.31 2.62 5.84
CA VAL A 107 18.64 2.84 5.27
C VAL A 107 18.68 4.22 4.65
N THR A 108 19.70 5.00 4.97
CA THR A 108 19.90 6.33 4.38
C THR A 108 21.09 6.30 3.45
N PHE A 109 20.88 6.63 2.19
CA PHE A 109 21.95 6.89 1.24
C PHE A 109 22.19 8.39 1.14
N ARG A 110 23.45 8.78 1.11
CA ARG A 110 23.88 10.18 1.01
C ARG A 110 24.85 10.34 -0.13
N ALA A 111 24.78 11.50 -0.77
CA ALA A 111 25.79 11.97 -1.70
C ALA A 111 26.25 13.36 -1.29
N ALA A 112 27.55 13.62 -1.46
CA ALA A 112 28.10 14.97 -1.29
C ALA A 112 29.27 15.23 -2.23
N THR A 113 29.51 16.52 -2.46
CA THR A 113 30.59 17.01 -3.34
C THR A 113 31.61 17.83 -2.57
N ALA A 114 32.75 18.13 -3.19
CA ALA A 114 33.80 18.94 -2.61
C ALA A 114 33.36 20.40 -2.38
N SER A 115 32.48 20.92 -3.24
CA SER A 115 31.87 22.26 -3.10
C SER A 115 30.83 22.37 -1.98
N GLY A 116 30.45 21.25 -1.36
CA GLY A 116 29.49 21.21 -0.25
C GLY A 116 28.04 20.92 -0.64
N LEU A 117 27.75 20.60 -1.91
CA LEU A 117 26.43 20.08 -2.29
C LEU A 117 26.18 18.76 -1.55
N SER A 118 24.95 18.56 -1.07
CA SER A 118 24.54 17.30 -0.45
C SER A 118 23.12 16.91 -0.83
N ALA A 119 22.91 15.60 -0.99
CA ALA A 119 21.61 15.00 -1.26
C ALA A 119 21.49 13.72 -0.42
N PHE A 120 20.25 13.39 -0.03
CA PHE A 120 19.99 12.17 0.71
C PHE A 120 18.69 11.52 0.25
N LEU A 121 18.63 10.21 0.47
CA LEU A 121 17.52 9.33 0.19
C LEU A 121 17.39 8.38 1.37
N ILE A 122 16.21 8.29 1.96
CA ILE A 122 15.86 7.35 3.00
C ILE A 122 14.97 6.27 2.39
N LEU A 123 15.38 5.01 2.53
CA LEU A 123 14.58 3.84 2.21
C LEU A 123 14.10 3.18 3.50
N GLU A 124 12.80 3.25 3.76
CA GLU A 124 12.09 2.42 4.73
C GLU A 124 11.76 1.08 4.06
N LEU A 125 12.60 0.10 4.32
CA LEU A 125 12.52 -1.26 3.79
C LEU A 125 11.60 -2.09 4.70
N VAL A 126 10.40 -2.39 4.22
CA VAL A 126 9.40 -3.17 4.94
C VAL A 126 9.36 -4.57 4.33
N PRO A 127 9.48 -5.66 5.11
CA PRO A 127 9.29 -7.00 4.56
C PRO A 127 7.97 -7.09 3.82
N ALA A 128 8.02 -7.45 2.54
CA ALA A 128 6.86 -7.94 1.83
C ALA A 128 6.45 -9.23 2.55
N PHE A 129 5.24 -9.26 3.11
CA PHE A 129 4.56 -10.52 3.27
C PHE A 129 4.57 -11.16 1.88
N ALA A 130 5.17 -12.35 1.75
CA ALA A 130 5.21 -13.04 0.48
C ALA A 130 3.77 -13.10 -0.03
N ASP A 131 3.48 -12.35 -1.08
CA ASP A 131 2.17 -12.30 -1.69
C ASP A 131 2.24 -13.20 -2.92
N PRO A 132 2.13 -14.54 -2.78
CA PRO A 132 1.92 -15.34 -3.96
C PRO A 132 0.58 -14.85 -4.50
N ALA A 133 0.53 -14.40 -5.75
CA ALA A 133 -0.73 -13.99 -6.38
C ALA A 133 -1.85 -15.04 -6.26
N ALA A 134 -1.51 -16.30 -5.94
CA ALA A 134 -2.45 -17.33 -5.53
C ALA A 134 -3.11 -17.07 -4.16
N SER A 135 -2.42 -16.55 -3.15
CA SER A 135 -3.01 -16.23 -1.84
C SER A 135 -3.93 -15.01 -1.86
N VAL A 136 -4.00 -14.27 -2.97
CA VAL A 136 -4.89 -13.12 -3.10
C VAL A 136 -5.97 -13.39 -4.12
N VAL A 137 -7.21 -13.49 -3.65
CA VAL A 137 -8.34 -13.78 -4.54
C VAL A 137 -9.29 -12.58 -4.57
N PRO A 138 -9.64 -12.03 -5.75
CA PRO A 138 -10.69 -11.04 -5.85
C PRO A 138 -12.06 -11.73 -5.70
N PRO A 139 -12.97 -11.20 -4.86
CA PRO A 139 -14.37 -11.60 -4.88
C PRO A 139 -14.94 -11.44 -6.29
N THR A 140 -15.45 -12.53 -6.86
CA THR A 140 -16.26 -12.50 -8.09
C THR A 140 -17.72 -12.77 -7.69
N GLY A 141 -18.58 -11.75 -7.80
CA GLY A 141 -19.93 -11.84 -7.24
C GLY A 141 -19.94 -11.93 -5.71
N ARG A 142 -20.87 -12.68 -5.12
CA ARG A 142 -20.87 -12.98 -3.68
C ARG A 142 -19.89 -14.12 -3.41
N TYR A 143 -18.63 -13.77 -3.12
CA TYR A 143 -17.57 -14.74 -2.82
C TYR A 143 -17.97 -15.58 -1.62
N GLN A 144 -17.94 -16.90 -1.77
CA GLN A 144 -18.23 -17.85 -0.70
C GLN A 144 -16.91 -18.35 -0.13
N LEU A 145 -16.70 -18.08 1.16
CA LEU A 145 -15.53 -18.56 1.89
C LEU A 145 -15.57 -20.08 2.02
N ASP A 146 -14.41 -20.69 1.89
CA ASP A 146 -14.16 -22.05 2.33
C ASP A 146 -12.91 -22.10 3.22
N TRP A 147 -12.60 -23.26 3.81
CA TRP A 147 -11.44 -23.39 4.69
C TRP A 147 -10.09 -23.30 3.97
N ASP A 148 -10.05 -23.46 2.64
CA ASP A 148 -8.83 -23.24 1.85
C ASP A 148 -8.50 -21.75 1.70
N ASP A 149 -9.41 -20.86 2.09
CA ASP A 149 -9.15 -19.42 2.23
C ASP A 149 -8.36 -19.06 3.49
N PHE A 150 -8.16 -19.99 4.44
CA PHE A 150 -7.49 -19.75 5.73
C PHE A 150 -6.15 -20.49 5.80
N ARG A 151 -5.14 -19.98 5.08
CA ARG A 151 -3.81 -20.59 4.94
C ARG A 151 -2.76 -19.98 5.87
N GLY A 152 -3.11 -18.91 6.57
CA GLY A 152 -2.29 -18.27 7.58
C GLY A 152 -2.22 -19.08 8.86
N ALA A 153 -1.13 -18.88 9.61
CA ALA A 153 -0.95 -19.51 10.91
C ALA A 153 -1.73 -18.74 11.99
N PRO A 154 -2.51 -19.41 12.85
CA PRO A 154 -3.20 -18.75 13.95
C PRO A 154 -2.20 -18.21 14.99
N PRO A 155 -2.58 -17.16 15.76
CA PRO A 155 -1.76 -16.65 16.86
C PRO A 155 -1.39 -17.74 17.87
N LYS A 156 -0.19 -17.64 18.46
CA LYS A 156 0.28 -18.62 19.47
C LYS A 156 -0.50 -18.54 20.78
N ALA A 157 -0.91 -17.33 21.17
CA ALA A 157 -1.77 -17.11 22.33
C ALA A 157 -3.20 -16.84 21.83
N PRO A 158 -4.18 -17.71 22.14
CA PRO A 158 -5.55 -17.50 21.73
C PRO A 158 -6.14 -16.30 22.47
N GLY A 159 -6.67 -15.35 21.70
CA GLY A 159 -7.61 -14.33 22.20
C GLY A 159 -9.05 -14.82 22.10
N ASP A 160 -10.00 -13.88 22.06
CA ASP A 160 -11.43 -14.22 21.92
C ASP A 160 -11.81 -14.73 20.51
N ALA A 161 -11.02 -14.36 19.49
CA ALA A 161 -11.19 -14.79 18.11
C ALA A 161 -10.63 -16.20 17.89
N VAL A 162 -11.41 -17.05 17.20
CA VAL A 162 -11.05 -18.45 16.90
C VAL A 162 -10.72 -18.68 15.42
N ALA A 163 -11.08 -17.71 14.58
CA ALA A 163 -10.71 -17.55 13.19
C ALA A 163 -10.61 -16.06 12.87
N GLN A 164 -10.02 -15.75 11.72
CA GLN A 164 -10.01 -14.40 11.16
C GLN A 164 -9.82 -14.45 9.65
N ILE A 165 -10.80 -13.93 8.90
CA ILE A 165 -10.64 -13.59 7.50
C ILE A 165 -9.95 -12.24 7.36
N VAL A 166 -8.91 -12.18 6.54
CA VAL A 166 -8.17 -10.95 6.23
C VAL A 166 -8.46 -10.54 4.80
N TYR A 167 -8.81 -9.27 4.60
CA TYR A 167 -9.09 -8.72 3.28
C TYR A 167 -8.56 -7.29 3.14
N GLU A 168 -8.37 -6.86 1.90
CA GLU A 168 -7.85 -5.54 1.53
C GLU A 168 -8.82 -4.82 0.61
N LEU A 169 -9.24 -3.62 1.02
CA LEU A 169 -10.04 -2.69 0.22
C LEU A 169 -9.13 -1.64 -0.41
N GLY A 170 -9.29 -1.37 -1.71
CA GLY A 170 -8.57 -0.31 -2.40
C GLY A 170 -9.27 0.14 -3.67
N PHE A 171 -8.81 1.25 -4.24
CA PHE A 171 -9.38 1.79 -5.48
C PHE A 171 -8.30 2.35 -6.41
N ARG A 172 -8.63 2.43 -7.69
CA ARG A 172 -7.85 3.08 -8.76
C ARG A 172 -8.80 3.89 -9.62
N TYR A 173 -8.28 4.96 -10.20
CA TYR A 173 -9.07 5.79 -11.09
C TYR A 173 -8.22 6.44 -12.18
N ALA A 174 -8.88 6.77 -13.28
CA ALA A 174 -8.46 7.80 -14.22
C ALA A 174 -9.35 9.03 -14.02
N CYS A 175 -8.85 10.21 -14.38
CA CYS A 175 -9.59 11.46 -14.23
C CYS A 175 -9.33 12.40 -15.39
N GLU A 176 -10.23 13.35 -15.55
CA GLU A 176 -10.11 14.45 -16.49
C GLU A 176 -10.58 15.75 -15.84
N ALA A 177 -10.20 16.88 -16.43
CA ALA A 177 -10.72 18.20 -16.09
C ALA A 177 -11.20 18.91 -17.34
N LEU A 178 -12.47 19.28 -17.36
CA LEU A 178 -13.11 19.93 -18.50
C LEU A 178 -13.38 21.41 -18.17
N PRO A 179 -13.15 22.33 -19.14
CA PRO A 179 -13.41 23.75 -18.93
C PRO A 179 -14.92 24.03 -18.77
N THR A 180 -15.25 25.01 -17.94
CA THR A 180 -16.60 25.56 -17.76
C THR A 180 -16.57 27.09 -17.85
N ALA A 181 -17.74 27.74 -17.81
CA ALA A 181 -17.83 29.20 -17.86
C ALA A 181 -17.09 29.92 -16.71
N GLY A 182 -16.82 29.23 -15.59
CA GLY A 182 -16.21 29.80 -14.39
C GLY A 182 -14.89 29.13 -13.95
N GLY A 183 -14.34 28.20 -14.72
CA GLY A 183 -13.13 27.46 -14.33
C GLY A 183 -13.04 26.08 -14.99
N PHE A 184 -12.73 25.07 -14.19
CA PHE A 184 -12.64 23.67 -14.61
C PHE A 184 -13.41 22.77 -13.64
N VAL A 185 -14.11 21.77 -14.18
CA VAL A 185 -14.71 20.68 -13.41
C VAL A 185 -13.88 19.42 -13.66
N ALA A 186 -13.32 18.85 -12.60
CA ALA A 186 -12.66 17.57 -12.64
C ALA A 186 -13.61 16.45 -12.22
N SER A 187 -13.52 15.31 -12.89
CA SER A 187 -14.31 14.12 -12.60
C SER A 187 -13.52 12.84 -12.87
N LEU A 188 -13.93 11.74 -12.23
CA LEU A 188 -13.36 10.43 -12.48
C LEU A 188 -13.95 9.85 -13.77
N THR A 189 -13.09 9.43 -14.70
CA THR A 189 -13.49 8.85 -16.00
C THR A 189 -13.52 7.34 -15.97
N GLU A 190 -12.60 6.74 -15.22
CA GLU A 190 -12.57 5.32 -14.92
C GLU A 190 -12.45 5.16 -13.41
N VAL A 191 -13.25 4.28 -12.81
CA VAL A 191 -13.18 3.99 -11.37
C VAL A 191 -13.27 2.50 -11.16
N GLU A 192 -12.28 1.96 -10.47
CA GLU A 192 -12.25 0.58 -10.05
C GLU A 192 -12.04 0.51 -8.54
N VAL A 193 -12.94 -0.19 -7.84
CA VAL A 193 -12.82 -0.48 -6.41
C VAL A 193 -12.72 -1.99 -6.24
N ARG A 194 -11.61 -2.42 -5.63
CA ARG A 194 -11.28 -3.83 -5.41
C ARG A 194 -11.33 -4.16 -3.93
N LEU A 195 -11.97 -5.29 -3.63
CA LEU A 195 -11.79 -6.03 -2.39
C LEU A 195 -10.97 -7.28 -2.73
N ARG A 196 -10.10 -7.73 -1.83
CA ARG A 196 -9.25 -8.90 -2.05
C ARG A 196 -9.12 -9.68 -0.76
N VAL A 197 -9.27 -11.00 -0.80
CA VAL A 197 -9.01 -11.87 0.35
C VAL A 197 -7.53 -12.21 0.41
N ARG A 198 -6.90 -12.07 1.59
CA ARG A 198 -5.51 -12.43 1.88
C ARG A 198 -5.46 -13.79 2.57
N ARG A 199 -5.45 -14.86 1.78
CA ARG A 199 -5.51 -16.24 2.28
C ARG A 199 -4.32 -16.61 3.14
N ASP A 200 -3.17 -16.01 2.86
CA ASP A 200 -1.92 -16.15 3.60
C ASP A 200 -1.95 -15.51 4.99
N LEU A 201 -2.81 -14.50 5.20
CA LEU A 201 -2.98 -13.81 6.48
C LEU A 201 -4.23 -14.27 7.24
N SER A 202 -5.18 -14.89 6.53
CA SER A 202 -6.40 -15.43 7.10
C SER A 202 -6.12 -16.75 7.81
N TRP A 203 -6.59 -16.91 9.05
CA TRP A 203 -6.23 -18.05 9.89
C TRP A 203 -7.44 -18.62 10.64
N VAL A 204 -7.35 -19.89 11.03
CA VAL A 204 -8.35 -20.57 11.85
C VAL A 204 -7.65 -21.60 12.73
N TYR A 205 -8.07 -21.72 14.00
CA TYR A 205 -7.59 -22.84 14.82
C TYR A 205 -8.19 -24.17 14.31
N PRO A 206 -7.41 -25.27 14.26
CA PRO A 206 -7.91 -26.55 13.74
C PRO A 206 -9.23 -27.03 14.36
N TRP A 207 -9.42 -26.80 15.67
CA TRP A 207 -10.62 -27.18 16.42
C TRP A 207 -11.83 -26.25 16.17
N ALA A 208 -11.63 -25.08 15.57
CA ALA A 208 -12.66 -24.08 15.30
C ALA A 208 -13.22 -24.16 13.88
N ARG A 209 -12.83 -25.17 13.09
CA ARG A 209 -13.32 -25.37 11.72
C ARG A 209 -14.75 -25.91 11.69
N THR A 210 -15.70 -25.11 12.14
CA THR A 210 -17.13 -25.43 12.15
C THR A 210 -17.93 -24.55 11.17
N PRO A 211 -19.05 -25.04 10.61
CA PRO A 211 -19.90 -24.23 9.73
C PRO A 211 -20.31 -22.89 10.35
N GLU A 212 -20.51 -22.82 11.67
CA GLU A 212 -20.88 -21.62 12.41
C GLU A 212 -19.79 -20.54 12.32
N VAL A 213 -18.53 -20.93 12.55
CA VAL A 213 -17.39 -20.02 12.47
C VAL A 213 -17.19 -19.54 11.03
N LEU A 214 -17.28 -20.45 10.04
CA LEU A 214 -17.15 -20.05 8.63
C LEU A 214 -18.24 -19.06 8.21
N ARG A 215 -19.48 -19.26 8.67
CA ARG A 215 -20.58 -18.30 8.45
C ARG A 215 -20.31 -16.95 9.09
N HIS A 216 -19.73 -16.93 10.28
CA HIS A 216 -19.37 -15.68 10.95
C HIS A 216 -18.32 -14.88 10.14
N GLU A 217 -17.25 -15.55 9.70
CA GLU A 217 -16.21 -14.96 8.85
C GLU A 217 -16.76 -14.51 7.48
N GLN A 218 -17.73 -15.26 6.91
CA GLN A 218 -18.41 -14.84 5.69
C GLN A 218 -19.15 -13.51 5.90
N GLY A 219 -19.75 -13.30 7.08
CA GLY A 219 -20.39 -12.04 7.43
C GLY A 219 -19.41 -10.86 7.41
N HIS A 220 -18.19 -11.04 7.92
CA HIS A 220 -17.15 -10.01 7.84
C HIS A 220 -16.80 -9.66 6.38
N LEU A 221 -16.63 -10.67 5.52
CA LEU A 221 -16.36 -10.44 4.09
C LEU A 221 -17.54 -9.78 3.37
N ASP A 222 -18.77 -10.20 3.67
CA ASP A 222 -19.98 -9.63 3.08
C ASP A 222 -20.16 -8.16 3.49
N ILE A 223 -19.87 -7.79 4.75
CA ILE A 223 -19.83 -6.39 5.19
C ILE A 223 -18.78 -5.60 4.38
N ALA A 224 -17.57 -6.15 4.19
CA ALA A 224 -16.55 -5.48 3.38
C ALA A 224 -16.99 -5.26 1.93
N GLU A 225 -17.72 -6.22 1.34
CA GLU A 225 -18.31 -6.11 0.00
C GLU A 225 -19.39 -5.02 -0.08
N VAL A 226 -20.23 -4.86 0.96
CA VAL A 226 -21.17 -3.74 1.07
C VAL A 226 -20.43 -2.41 0.93
N TYR A 227 -19.38 -2.21 1.73
CA TYR A 227 -18.64 -0.95 1.72
C TYR A 227 -17.79 -0.77 0.46
N ARG A 228 -17.34 -1.85 -0.20
CA ARG A 228 -16.75 -1.79 -1.54
C ARG A 228 -17.73 -1.21 -2.57
N ARG A 229 -19.00 -1.67 -2.55
CA ARG A 229 -20.06 -1.16 -3.44
C ARG A 229 -20.39 0.30 -3.14
N LEU A 230 -20.56 0.64 -1.86
CA LEU A 230 -20.80 2.01 -1.41
C LEU A 230 -19.69 2.97 -1.86
N LEU A 231 -18.43 2.55 -1.71
CA LEU A 231 -17.28 3.33 -2.16
C LEU A 231 -17.32 3.56 -3.68
N LEU A 232 -17.61 2.52 -4.46
CA LEU A 232 -17.70 2.63 -5.92
C LEU A 232 -18.79 3.60 -6.36
N GLU A 233 -19.97 3.51 -5.75
CA GLU A 233 -21.10 4.42 -6.02
C GLU A 233 -20.75 5.87 -5.66
N THR A 234 -20.15 6.07 -4.49
CA THR A 234 -19.77 7.41 -4.01
C THR A 234 -18.69 8.04 -4.91
N LEU A 235 -17.68 7.28 -5.32
CA LEU A 235 -16.62 7.77 -6.20
C LEU A 235 -17.13 8.07 -7.61
N ARG A 236 -18.03 7.26 -8.17
CA ARG A 236 -18.60 7.51 -9.52
C ARG A 236 -19.34 8.84 -9.62
N GLY A 237 -19.91 9.32 -8.53
CA GLY A 237 -20.57 10.63 -8.46
C GLY A 237 -19.63 11.82 -8.28
N LEU A 238 -18.34 11.58 -8.01
CA LEU A 238 -17.42 12.62 -7.58
C LEU A 238 -17.08 13.60 -8.71
N ARG A 239 -17.35 14.88 -8.45
CA ARG A 239 -16.94 16.02 -9.27
C ARG A 239 -16.45 17.13 -8.36
N VAL A 240 -15.42 17.85 -8.80
CA VAL A 240 -14.84 18.96 -8.05
C VAL A 240 -14.51 20.11 -8.99
N GLU A 241 -14.77 21.33 -8.56
CA GLU A 241 -14.44 22.56 -9.29
C GLU A 241 -13.07 23.10 -8.87
N GLY A 242 -12.36 23.70 -9.81
CA GLY A 242 -11.11 24.42 -9.58
C GLY A 242 -10.91 25.55 -10.59
N ARG A 243 -10.02 26.50 -10.29
CA ARG A 243 -9.75 27.63 -11.20
C ARG A 243 -8.85 27.23 -12.36
N THR A 244 -8.04 26.19 -12.18
CA THR A 244 -7.18 25.60 -13.20
C THR A 244 -7.39 24.09 -13.30
N PRO A 245 -7.03 23.43 -14.42
CA PRO A 245 -7.15 21.98 -14.55
C PRO A 245 -6.36 21.22 -13.47
N GLY A 246 -5.13 21.69 -13.18
CA GLY A 246 -4.26 21.06 -12.19
C GLY A 246 -4.80 21.17 -10.76
N GLU A 247 -5.34 22.34 -10.40
CA GLU A 247 -6.01 22.55 -9.11
C GLU A 247 -7.25 21.64 -8.97
N ALA A 248 -8.10 21.58 -10.01
CA ALA A 248 -9.29 20.73 -10.01
C ALA A 248 -8.94 19.23 -9.86
N ILE A 249 -7.91 18.75 -10.56
CA ILE A 249 -7.43 17.36 -10.45
C ILE A 249 -6.84 17.07 -9.06
N SER A 250 -6.08 18.01 -8.49
CA SER A 250 -5.52 17.85 -7.14
C SER A 250 -6.61 17.73 -6.09
N LEU A 251 -7.60 18.64 -6.13
CA LEU A 251 -8.75 18.64 -5.21
C LEU A 251 -9.60 17.38 -5.40
N LEU A 252 -9.81 16.93 -6.64
CA LEU A 252 -10.49 15.66 -6.94
C LEU A 252 -9.78 14.48 -6.27
N GLY A 253 -8.45 14.41 -6.38
CA GLY A 253 -7.65 13.36 -5.77
C GLY A 253 -7.67 13.40 -4.23
N GLU A 254 -7.65 14.59 -3.63
CA GLU A 254 -7.82 14.78 -2.19
C GLU A 254 -9.18 14.31 -1.72
N ARG A 255 -10.26 14.73 -2.39
CA ARG A 255 -11.62 14.36 -2.04
C ARG A 255 -11.87 12.86 -2.22
N ALA A 256 -11.30 12.23 -3.27
CA ALA A 256 -11.37 10.78 -3.45
C ALA A 256 -10.69 10.00 -2.30
N ARG A 257 -9.53 10.48 -1.81
CA ARG A 257 -8.86 9.88 -0.64
C ARG A 257 -9.64 10.09 0.66
N GLU A 258 -10.31 11.23 0.80
CA GLU A 258 -11.17 11.52 1.94
C GLU A 258 -12.39 10.59 1.96
N ILE A 259 -13.11 10.47 0.85
CA ILE A 259 -14.23 9.52 0.68
C ILE A 259 -13.80 8.09 1.03
N PHE A 260 -12.62 7.67 0.57
CA PHE A 260 -12.09 6.35 0.91
C PHE A 260 -11.91 6.16 2.42
N ARG A 261 -11.34 7.16 3.12
CA ARG A 261 -11.17 7.12 4.59
C ARG A 261 -12.52 7.07 5.30
N GLU A 262 -13.45 7.95 4.94
CA GLU A 262 -14.81 8.00 5.51
C GLU A 262 -15.54 6.65 5.37
N VAL A 263 -15.49 6.06 4.17
CA VAL A 263 -16.13 4.76 3.90
C VAL A 263 -15.43 3.63 4.66
N LYS A 264 -14.10 3.62 4.73
CA LYS A 264 -13.36 2.61 5.50
C LYS A 264 -13.67 2.72 7.00
N GLU A 265 -13.75 3.91 7.56
CA GLU A 265 -14.09 4.11 8.97
C GLU A 265 -15.51 3.62 9.28
N ARG A 266 -16.47 3.85 8.39
CA ARG A 266 -17.82 3.28 8.51
C ARG A 266 -17.81 1.75 8.47
N MET A 267 -17.04 1.18 7.54
CA MET A 267 -16.84 -0.27 7.46
C MET A 267 -16.28 -0.81 8.77
N ASP A 268 -15.19 -0.24 9.28
CA ASP A 268 -14.54 -0.69 10.51
C ASP A 268 -15.52 -0.64 11.71
N ARG A 269 -16.36 0.40 11.80
CA ARG A 269 -17.43 0.48 12.81
C ARG A 269 -18.47 -0.62 12.66
N ALA A 270 -18.93 -0.89 11.44
CA ALA A 270 -19.90 -1.94 11.18
C ALA A 270 -19.35 -3.34 11.52
N GLN A 271 -18.06 -3.59 11.24
CA GLN A 271 -17.37 -4.82 11.62
C GLN A 271 -17.37 -5.00 13.15
N SER A 272 -16.97 -3.97 13.90
CA SER A 272 -16.97 -4.02 15.37
C SER A 272 -18.36 -4.21 15.98
N LEU A 273 -19.39 -3.57 15.40
CA LEU A 273 -20.77 -3.75 15.83
C LEU A 273 -21.27 -5.17 15.56
N TYR A 274 -20.89 -5.75 14.42
CA TYR A 274 -21.23 -7.13 14.06
C TYR A 274 -20.61 -8.14 15.02
N ASP A 275 -19.29 -8.00 15.30
CA ASP A 275 -18.58 -8.78 16.30
C ASP A 275 -19.27 -8.73 17.66
N SER A 276 -19.51 -7.52 18.16
CA SER A 276 -20.09 -7.30 19.49
C SER A 276 -21.50 -7.86 19.60
N ALA A 277 -22.35 -7.59 18.60
CA ALA A 277 -23.76 -7.99 18.64
C ALA A 277 -23.98 -9.49 18.44
N THR A 278 -23.06 -10.18 17.77
CA THR A 278 -23.14 -11.65 17.58
C THR A 278 -22.33 -12.43 18.62
N ALA A 279 -21.70 -11.73 19.57
CA ALA A 279 -20.74 -12.30 20.51
C ALA A 279 -19.64 -13.12 19.78
N HIS A 280 -19.08 -12.54 18.72
CA HIS A 280 -18.11 -13.19 17.81
C HIS A 280 -18.67 -14.49 17.21
N GLY A 281 -19.92 -14.44 16.73
CA GLY A 281 -20.61 -15.57 16.10
C GLY A 281 -21.16 -16.63 17.04
N LYS A 282 -21.05 -16.45 18.37
CA LYS A 282 -21.55 -17.40 19.37
C LYS A 282 -23.07 -17.31 19.57
N ASP A 283 -23.67 -16.15 19.34
CA ASP A 283 -25.13 -15.97 19.36
C ASP A 283 -25.72 -16.21 17.97
N LEU A 284 -26.27 -17.41 17.76
CA LEU A 284 -26.86 -17.81 16.48
C LEU A 284 -28.09 -17.00 16.09
N SER A 285 -28.86 -16.50 17.06
CA SER A 285 -30.06 -15.70 16.78
C SER A 285 -29.65 -14.32 16.27
N ALA A 286 -28.70 -13.67 16.96
CA ALA A 286 -28.14 -12.39 16.53
C ALA A 286 -27.40 -12.52 15.20
N GLN A 287 -26.66 -13.62 14.98
CA GLN A 287 -26.01 -13.94 13.71
C GLN A 287 -27.03 -13.95 12.56
N HIS A 288 -28.15 -14.66 12.71
CA HIS A 288 -29.21 -14.70 11.70
C HIS A 288 -29.85 -13.32 11.43
N GLU A 289 -29.97 -12.48 12.46
CA GLU A 289 -30.48 -11.12 12.29
C GLU A 289 -29.50 -10.25 11.49
N TRP A 290 -28.21 -10.34 11.79
CA TRP A 290 -27.17 -9.64 11.06
C TRP A 290 -27.06 -10.10 9.62
N GLU A 291 -27.16 -11.39 9.34
CA GLU A 291 -27.20 -11.92 7.98
C GLU A 291 -28.32 -11.29 7.14
N ARG A 292 -29.51 -11.07 7.73
CA ARG A 292 -30.61 -10.36 7.06
C ARG A 292 -30.29 -8.89 6.81
N LYS A 293 -29.67 -8.19 7.77
CA LYS A 293 -29.22 -6.79 7.63
C LYS A 293 -28.17 -6.66 6.52
N ILE A 294 -27.15 -7.51 6.54
CA ILE A 294 -26.08 -7.53 5.54
C ILE A 294 -26.65 -7.84 4.15
N ALA A 295 -27.58 -8.80 4.03
CA ALA A 295 -28.24 -9.09 2.77
C ALA A 295 -29.04 -7.89 2.22
N LEU A 296 -29.65 -7.09 3.09
CA LEU A 296 -30.30 -5.84 2.70
C LEU A 296 -29.28 -4.80 2.22
N TRP A 297 -28.18 -4.62 2.96
CA TRP A 297 -27.11 -3.68 2.59
C TRP A 297 -26.39 -4.08 1.29
N LEU A 298 -26.23 -5.37 1.01
CA LEU A 298 -25.66 -5.84 -0.25
C LEU A 298 -26.54 -5.46 -1.45
N ARG A 299 -27.86 -5.39 -1.26
CA ARG A 299 -28.81 -4.90 -2.28
C ARG A 299 -28.84 -3.37 -2.37
N ASN A 300 -28.70 -2.68 -1.25
CA ASN A 300 -28.67 -1.23 -1.18
C ASN A 300 -27.60 -0.75 -0.18
N PRO A 301 -26.36 -0.52 -0.64
CA PRO A 301 -25.23 -0.17 0.22
C PRO A 301 -25.42 1.14 0.99
N ALA A 302 -26.26 2.05 0.50
CA ALA A 302 -26.56 3.31 1.17
C ALA A 302 -27.29 3.14 2.52
N LEU A 303 -27.88 1.97 2.79
CA LEU A 303 -28.53 1.64 4.07
C LEU A 303 -27.54 1.16 5.15
N ALA A 304 -26.29 0.89 4.78
CA ALA A 304 -25.27 0.50 5.73
C ALA A 304 -24.89 1.68 6.65
N PRO A 305 -24.61 1.44 7.94
CA PRO A 305 -24.26 2.50 8.89
C PRO A 305 -22.92 3.22 8.59
#